data_AF-A0AAP0PWH6-F1
#
_entry.id   AF-A0AAP0PWH6-F1
#
_cell.length_a   1.000
_cell.length_b   1.000
_cell.length_c   1.000
_cell.angle_alpha   90.00
_cell.angle_beta   90.00
_cell.angle_gamma   90.00
#
_symmetry.space_group_name_H-M   'P 1'
#
loop_
_entity.id
_entity.type
_entity.pdbx_description
1 polymer ?
#
loop_
_entity_poly.entity_id
_entity_poly.type
_entity_poly.pdbx_seq_one_letter_code
_entity_poly.pdbx_strand_id
1 'polypeptide(L)'
;MWTHLFSGKSSRQKKAERNGIAVMDAYDLNLRTSVPLSSKITKNHTGFSISCEEIRATKKRPEMANKVSNFSDLIHKVTSSCLLNPIPRARERAEILSDIDDQIEIEDSTDDEEEEEESIINGNDDNELISSDEEDQGFGAWNATKKTRSSTAANKRMVEFEALMGEIFDAVSSLKRAYVGLQEAHCPWDPEKMSVSDMAILSELSRLARLRERYKRMCRGGSLGFAPLREAVAPYEAAVEELKREVKNKEAEVLNLKEKLKRTSIHGGNKKISSSRRKVSCILSHGIGVAPVPELFEATMAQVKESSKAFTSLLLSLMRAARWDIAAAVRSIESATAAAVDATAAATTTVVGPHHAKYALESYICRKIFHGFDHETFYIDGSLSSLLHPDQFRRDCFSHFKDMKSMDPSELLGILPSCHFGKFCSKKYQSVVHPKMEESLFGNLEQHQLVTGGSHPRTQFYREFLGLAKAVWLLHLLAFAMEPSPCLFLATRGAEFHPEYMESVVRGRGRGSGVGQIVGVPVCPGFKLGNGSVIKARVYLVSNTS
;
A
#
# COMPACT_ATOMS: atom_id res chain seq x y z
N MET A 1 -16.21 44.67 58.96
CA MET A 1 -14.92 45.09 59.54
C MET A 1 -13.95 45.19 58.36
N TRP A 2 -13.80 46.38 57.80
CA TRP A 2 -12.70 47.32 58.11
C TRP A 2 -11.38 46.75 57.53
N THR A 3 -10.67 47.38 56.58
CA THR A 3 -10.46 48.82 56.39
C THR A 3 -9.68 49.14 55.11
N HIS A 4 -10.12 50.20 54.42
CA HIS A 4 -9.36 51.36 53.90
C HIS A 4 -8.46 51.22 52.64
N LEU A 5 -8.81 51.91 51.52
CA LEU A 5 -8.60 53.35 51.17
C LEU A 5 -7.16 53.59 50.65
N PHE A 6 -6.81 54.36 49.62
CA PHE A 6 -7.32 55.53 48.86
C PHE A 6 -6.62 55.45 47.47
N SER A 7 -7.21 55.66 46.29
CA SER A 7 -7.73 56.90 45.65
C SER A 7 -6.74 58.07 45.50
N GLY A 8 -6.67 58.57 44.25
CA GLY A 8 -6.12 59.86 43.84
C GLY A 8 -5.18 59.74 42.64
N LYS A 9 -5.25 60.49 41.54
CA LYS A 9 -5.99 61.68 41.11
C LYS A 9 -5.97 61.69 39.56
N SER A 10 -7.10 61.96 38.91
CA SER A 10 -7.40 63.22 38.18
C SER A 10 -6.50 63.56 36.98
N SER A 11 -7.06 63.67 35.78
CA SER A 11 -7.41 64.97 35.18
C SER A 11 -7.51 64.96 33.63
N ARG A 12 -8.76 65.17 33.17
CA ARG A 12 -9.22 66.14 32.14
C ARG A 12 -8.90 66.02 30.64
N GLN A 13 -10.02 66.20 29.90
CA GLN A 13 -10.22 66.88 28.60
C GLN A 13 -9.80 66.08 27.35
N LYS A 14 -10.50 66.09 26.21
CA LYS A 14 -11.52 67.00 25.66
C LYS A 14 -12.25 66.31 24.48
N LYS A 15 -13.54 66.63 24.38
CA LYS A 15 -14.53 66.56 23.30
C LYS A 15 -14.02 66.75 21.85
N ALA A 16 -14.51 65.95 20.90
CA ALA A 16 -15.19 66.39 19.65
C ALA A 16 -15.53 65.24 18.69
N GLU A 17 -16.80 65.19 18.27
CA GLU A 17 -17.35 64.45 17.13
C GLU A 17 -16.85 65.03 15.79
N ARG A 18 -16.81 64.23 14.71
CA ARG A 18 -17.73 64.32 13.55
C ARG A 18 -17.30 63.40 12.38
N ASN A 19 -18.32 62.83 11.76
CA ASN A 19 -18.41 61.89 10.63
C ASN A 19 -17.55 62.16 9.37
N GLY A 20 -17.25 61.08 8.64
CA GLY A 20 -16.89 61.09 7.22
C GLY A 20 -16.84 59.67 6.62
N ILE A 21 -17.57 59.44 5.52
CA ILE A 21 -17.82 58.17 4.81
C ILE A 21 -16.87 58.04 3.59
N ALA A 22 -16.35 56.84 3.28
CA ALA A 22 -16.09 56.24 1.94
C ALA A 22 -15.22 54.97 2.09
N VAL A 23 -15.69 53.74 1.82
CA VAL A 23 -15.75 52.96 0.55
C VAL A 23 -14.40 52.36 0.09
N MET A 24 -14.38 50.99 0.00
CA MET A 24 -13.59 50.03 -0.84
C MET A 24 -12.09 50.29 -1.11
N ASP A 25 -11.13 49.35 -1.09
CA ASP A 25 -11.10 47.99 -1.67
C ASP A 25 -9.92 47.17 -1.08
N ALA A 26 -9.83 45.92 -1.52
CA ALA A 26 -9.09 44.79 -0.98
C ALA A 26 -7.59 44.63 -1.36
N TYR A 27 -7.03 43.52 -0.84
CA TYR A 27 -5.88 42.69 -1.29
C TYR A 27 -4.47 42.93 -0.69
N ASP A 28 -4.17 42.09 0.31
CA ASP A 28 -3.11 41.05 0.36
C ASP A 28 -1.58 41.36 0.40
N LEU A 29 -0.88 40.40 1.03
CA LEU A 29 0.55 40.05 1.10
C LEU A 29 1.47 40.54 2.25
N ASN A 30 1.71 39.56 3.15
CA ASN A 30 3.02 39.00 3.56
C ASN A 30 4.05 39.85 4.32
N LEU A 31 4.48 39.34 5.48
CA LEU A 31 5.88 39.47 5.93
C LEU A 31 6.34 38.28 6.82
N ARG A 32 7.27 37.50 6.26
CA ARG A 32 8.53 36.95 6.80
C ARG A 32 8.64 36.61 8.31
N THR A 33 9.20 35.44 8.60
CA THR A 33 10.56 35.32 9.20
C THR A 33 11.09 33.87 9.20
N SER A 34 12.40 33.75 9.32
CA SER A 34 13.29 32.73 8.78
C SER A 34 14.13 32.02 9.85
N VAL A 35 14.27 30.67 9.77
CA VAL A 35 15.52 29.82 9.73
C VAL A 35 16.49 29.90 10.97
N PRO A 36 17.50 29.01 11.25
CA PRO A 36 17.88 27.61 10.89
C PRO A 36 18.23 26.69 12.11
N LEU A 37 18.53 25.39 11.90
CA LEU A 37 19.87 24.79 12.18
C LEU A 37 20.03 23.33 11.69
N SER A 38 21.28 22.98 11.41
CA SER A 38 21.82 21.85 10.62
C SER A 38 22.52 20.81 11.51
N SER A 39 22.63 19.54 11.05
CA SER A 39 23.89 18.77 11.18
C SER A 39 23.92 17.50 10.30
N LYS A 40 25.10 17.24 9.73
CA LYS A 40 25.52 16.13 8.83
C LYS A 40 26.14 14.98 9.64
N ILE A 41 26.29 13.78 9.05
CA ILE A 41 27.36 12.75 9.25
C ILE A 41 27.09 11.60 8.25
N THR A 42 27.80 11.47 7.11
CA THR A 42 29.05 10.76 6.76
C THR A 42 28.99 9.23 6.57
N LYS A 43 29.59 8.78 5.46
CA LYS A 43 29.76 7.43 4.90
C LYS A 43 30.72 6.55 5.72
N ASN A 44 30.67 5.22 5.55
CA ASN A 44 31.84 4.35 5.26
C ASN A 44 31.45 2.90 4.89
N HIS A 45 32.37 2.25 4.17
CA HIS A 45 32.30 1.02 3.35
C HIS A 45 32.62 -0.31 4.09
N THR A 46 32.60 -1.40 3.31
CA THR A 46 33.09 -2.82 3.48
C THR A 46 31.96 -3.81 3.82
N GLY A 47 31.69 -4.94 3.15
CA GLY A 47 32.41 -5.79 2.18
C GLY A 47 32.81 -7.12 2.84
N PHE A 48 32.17 -8.25 2.51
CA PHE A 48 32.72 -9.64 2.43
C PHE A 48 31.60 -10.70 2.22
N SER A 49 32.00 -11.94 1.88
CA SER A 49 31.42 -12.84 0.87
C SER A 49 31.23 -14.29 1.39
N ILE A 50 30.24 -15.00 0.82
CA ILE A 50 30.04 -16.46 0.55
C ILE A 50 30.15 -17.50 1.70
N SER A 51 29.13 -18.36 1.84
CA SER A 51 29.29 -19.84 1.80
C SER A 51 27.97 -20.58 1.51
N CYS A 52 28.06 -21.55 0.58
CA CYS A 52 27.06 -22.55 0.22
C CYS A 52 26.94 -23.64 1.30
N GLU A 53 25.78 -24.30 1.39
CA GLU A 53 25.72 -25.71 1.78
C GLU A 53 24.48 -26.41 1.19
N GLU A 54 24.75 -27.40 0.32
CA GLU A 54 23.80 -28.33 -0.27
C GLU A 54 23.31 -29.35 0.78
N ILE A 55 22.01 -29.67 0.78
CA ILE A 55 21.51 -30.93 1.35
C ILE A 55 20.62 -31.63 0.33
N ARG A 56 21.07 -32.84 -0.04
CA ARG A 56 20.39 -33.80 -0.91
C ARG A 56 19.42 -34.68 -0.13
N ALA A 57 18.50 -35.28 -0.91
CA ALA A 57 17.74 -36.50 -0.64
C ALA A 57 16.45 -36.30 0.18
N THR A 58 15.30 -36.92 -0.11
CA THR A 58 15.03 -38.29 -0.58
C THR A 58 13.63 -38.35 -1.23
N LYS A 59 13.48 -39.20 -2.26
CA LYS A 59 12.23 -39.45 -3.00
C LYS A 59 11.48 -40.65 -2.39
N LYS A 60 10.27 -40.47 -1.86
CA LYS A 60 9.29 -41.55 -1.60
C LYS A 60 7.87 -41.14 -2.06
N ARG A 61 7.29 -42.04 -2.87
CA ARG A 61 5.97 -42.16 -3.56
C ARG A 61 4.74 -41.78 -2.68
N PRO A 62 3.57 -41.31 -3.21
CA PRO A 62 2.58 -42.21 -3.85
C PRO A 62 1.54 -41.62 -4.86
N GLU A 63 0.83 -42.55 -5.50
CA GLU A 63 -0.56 -42.60 -5.99
C GLU A 63 -1.32 -41.34 -6.47
N MET A 64 -1.91 -41.53 -7.67
CA MET A 64 -2.79 -40.60 -8.36
C MET A 64 -4.19 -40.62 -7.77
N ALA A 65 -4.63 -39.49 -7.24
CA ALA A 65 -6.03 -39.18 -7.02
C ALA A 65 -6.36 -37.87 -7.75
N ASN A 66 -7.41 -37.89 -8.57
CA ASN A 66 -7.96 -36.73 -9.26
C ASN A 66 -8.22 -35.59 -8.26
N LYS A 67 -7.33 -34.61 -8.22
CA LYS A 67 -7.51 -33.35 -7.49
C LYS A 67 -7.81 -32.25 -8.49
N VAL A 68 -8.93 -31.56 -8.28
CA VAL A 68 -9.22 -30.29 -8.93
C VAL A 68 -8.08 -29.33 -8.59
N SER A 69 -7.39 -28.82 -9.61
CA SER A 69 -6.24 -27.94 -9.46
C SER A 69 -6.62 -26.70 -8.65
N ASN A 70 -6.03 -26.50 -7.47
CA ASN A 70 -6.11 -25.22 -6.80
C ASN A 70 -5.28 -24.20 -7.61
N PHE A 71 -5.68 -22.93 -7.62
CA PHE A 71 -4.94 -21.83 -8.26
C PHE A 71 -3.45 -21.82 -7.83
N SER A 72 -3.16 -22.20 -6.60
CA SER A 72 -1.79 -22.39 -6.10
C SER A 72 -1.04 -23.53 -6.82
N ASP A 73 -1.69 -24.65 -7.12
CA ASP A 73 -1.09 -25.75 -7.89
C ASP A 73 -0.84 -25.36 -9.35
N LEU A 74 -1.70 -24.50 -9.90
CA LEU A 74 -1.55 -23.98 -11.25
C LEU A 74 -0.37 -22.99 -11.34
N ILE A 75 -0.23 -22.09 -10.37
CA ILE A 75 0.93 -21.20 -10.25
C ILE A 75 2.19 -22.05 -10.08
N HIS A 76 2.20 -23.02 -9.17
CA HIS A 76 3.36 -23.89 -8.97
C HIS A 76 3.74 -24.67 -10.24
N LYS A 77 2.77 -25.10 -11.05
CA LYS A 77 3.01 -25.77 -12.33
C LYS A 77 3.59 -24.83 -13.39
N VAL A 78 3.12 -23.59 -13.46
CA VAL A 78 3.66 -22.54 -14.33
C VAL A 78 5.08 -22.15 -13.92
N THR A 79 5.31 -21.89 -12.63
CA THR A 79 6.64 -21.55 -12.12
C THR A 79 7.64 -22.69 -12.33
N SER A 80 7.22 -23.94 -12.16
CA SER A 80 8.06 -25.11 -12.43
C SER A 80 8.38 -25.29 -13.92
N SER A 81 7.43 -24.97 -14.81
CA SER A 81 7.64 -24.99 -16.27
C SER A 81 8.59 -23.90 -16.74
N CYS A 82 8.61 -22.74 -16.08
CA CYS A 82 9.52 -21.63 -16.41
C CYS A 82 10.95 -21.86 -15.90
N LEU A 83 11.14 -22.67 -14.85
CA LEU A 83 12.45 -22.96 -14.26
C LEU A 83 13.15 -24.19 -14.87
N LEU A 84 12.43 -25.03 -15.64
CA LEU A 84 12.97 -26.26 -16.24
C LEU A 84 13.47 -26.12 -17.69
N ASN A 85 13.42 -24.92 -18.28
CA ASN A 85 14.04 -24.65 -19.58
C ASN A 85 15.22 -23.66 -19.43
N PRO A 86 16.44 -24.13 -19.09
CA PRO A 86 17.64 -23.39 -19.45
C PRO A 86 17.74 -23.35 -20.97
N ILE A 87 17.96 -22.15 -21.53
CA ILE A 87 18.24 -21.92 -22.95
C ILE A 87 19.23 -22.99 -23.46
N PRO A 88 18.87 -23.81 -24.47
CA PRO A 88 19.82 -24.74 -25.05
C PRO A 88 20.94 -23.96 -25.73
N ARG A 89 22.19 -24.30 -25.42
CA ARG A 89 23.35 -23.82 -26.18
C ARG A 89 23.18 -24.23 -27.64
N ALA A 90 23.39 -23.26 -28.53
CA ALA A 90 23.43 -23.44 -29.98
C ALA A 90 24.49 -24.48 -30.37
N ARG A 91 24.10 -25.75 -30.54
CA ARG A 91 24.87 -26.70 -31.35
C ARG A 91 24.08 -27.85 -31.99
N GLU A 92 22.79 -28.01 -31.74
CA GLU A 92 22.00 -29.06 -32.39
C GLU A 92 20.71 -28.50 -32.95
N ARG A 93 20.79 -27.83 -34.10
CA ARG A 93 19.66 -27.70 -35.03
C ARG A 93 20.09 -27.30 -36.45
N ALA A 94 21.15 -27.92 -36.91
CA ALA A 94 21.50 -27.93 -38.34
C ALA A 94 21.13 -29.30 -38.90
N GLU A 95 19.85 -29.64 -38.82
CA GLU A 95 19.20 -30.79 -39.45
C GLU A 95 17.73 -30.68 -39.05
N ILE A 96 16.80 -30.87 -39.99
CA ILE A 96 15.35 -30.63 -39.84
C ILE A 96 14.97 -29.14 -39.99
N LEU A 97 15.06 -28.64 -41.22
CA LEU A 97 14.05 -27.81 -41.91
C LEU A 97 14.60 -27.47 -43.32
N SER A 98 14.96 -28.51 -44.07
CA SER A 98 14.72 -28.51 -45.52
C SER A 98 13.28 -28.98 -45.70
N ASP A 99 12.57 -28.38 -46.65
CA ASP A 99 11.19 -28.66 -47.03
C ASP A 99 10.13 -27.95 -46.17
N ILE A 100 9.80 -26.73 -46.58
CA ILE A 100 8.59 -26.47 -47.37
C ILE A 100 8.63 -24.97 -47.71
N ASP A 101 8.91 -24.73 -48.99
CA ASP A 101 8.66 -23.47 -49.67
C ASP A 101 7.18 -23.39 -50.07
N ASP A 102 6.77 -22.17 -50.44
CA ASP A 102 5.59 -21.77 -51.21
C ASP A 102 4.38 -21.16 -50.48
N GLN A 103 4.13 -19.91 -50.92
CA GLN A 103 2.90 -19.11 -50.96
C GLN A 103 2.67 -18.13 -49.81
N ILE A 104 3.05 -16.86 -50.02
CA ILE A 104 2.12 -15.78 -50.46
C ILE A 104 2.90 -14.47 -50.67
N GLU A 105 2.48 -13.77 -51.72
CA GLU A 105 3.07 -12.62 -52.42
C GLU A 105 3.38 -11.40 -51.55
N ILE A 106 4.53 -10.79 -51.81
CA ILE A 106 4.91 -9.44 -51.39
C ILE A 106 4.69 -8.55 -52.62
N GLU A 107 3.74 -7.61 -52.53
CA GLU A 107 3.70 -6.46 -53.43
C GLU A 107 4.82 -5.50 -53.02
N ASP A 108 5.74 -5.31 -53.96
CA ASP A 108 6.85 -4.38 -53.94
C ASP A 108 6.35 -3.00 -54.38
N SER A 109 6.77 -1.96 -53.67
CA SER A 109 6.80 -0.60 -54.22
C SER A 109 8.15 -0.01 -53.86
N THR A 110 9.07 -0.25 -54.78
CA THR A 110 10.31 0.49 -55.04
C THR A 110 10.11 1.99 -54.91
N ASP A 111 11.05 2.68 -54.27
CA ASP A 111 11.58 3.94 -54.78
C ASP A 111 13.03 4.12 -54.28
N ASP A 112 13.84 4.54 -55.25
CA ASP A 112 15.29 4.55 -55.33
C ASP A 112 15.95 5.73 -54.60
N GLU A 113 17.29 5.76 -54.74
CA GLU A 113 18.23 6.88 -54.59
C GLU A 113 18.99 6.95 -53.26
N GLU A 114 20.32 7.12 -53.19
CA GLU A 114 21.43 7.13 -54.15
C GLU A 114 22.70 7.03 -53.26
N GLU A 115 23.76 6.38 -53.75
CA GLU A 115 25.04 6.26 -53.03
C GLU A 115 25.89 7.53 -53.22
N GLU A 116 26.45 8.07 -52.13
CA GLU A 116 27.63 8.95 -52.20
C GLU A 116 28.79 8.31 -51.43
N GLU A 117 29.82 7.92 -52.20
CA GLU A 117 31.17 7.61 -51.74
C GLU A 117 31.86 8.88 -51.22
N GLU A 118 32.56 8.80 -50.10
CA GLU A 118 33.75 9.64 -49.89
C GLU A 118 34.86 8.89 -49.14
N SER A 119 36.07 9.24 -49.55
CA SER A 119 37.34 8.54 -49.37
C SER A 119 38.34 9.45 -48.67
N ILE A 120 39.02 8.97 -47.62
CA ILE A 120 40.27 9.56 -47.05
C ILE A 120 41.00 8.38 -46.36
N ILE A 121 42.08 7.77 -46.86
CA ILE A 121 43.49 8.17 -47.13
C ILE A 121 44.32 8.53 -45.88
N ASN A 122 45.22 7.58 -45.55
CA ASN A 122 46.57 7.66 -44.92
C ASN A 122 46.71 8.26 -43.51
N GLY A 123 47.61 7.78 -42.65
CA GLY A 123 48.68 6.80 -42.83
C GLY A 123 49.61 6.78 -41.60
N ASN A 124 50.68 6.00 -41.76
CA ASN A 124 51.91 5.87 -40.97
C ASN A 124 51.84 4.83 -39.84
N ASP A 125 52.44 3.66 -40.08
CA ASP A 125 53.88 3.32 -39.89
C ASP A 125 54.04 2.86 -38.42
N ASP A 126 54.58 1.69 -38.10
CA ASP A 126 55.92 1.25 -38.49
C ASP A 126 56.02 -0.27 -38.72
N ASN A 127 56.90 -0.60 -39.65
CA ASN A 127 57.37 -1.92 -40.04
C ASN A 127 58.62 -2.26 -39.22
N GLU A 128 58.68 -3.41 -38.54
CA GLU A 128 59.96 -3.99 -38.11
C GLU A 128 60.00 -5.49 -38.43
N LEU A 129 61.08 -5.83 -39.15
CA LEU A 129 61.45 -7.11 -39.73
C LEU A 129 62.21 -8.00 -38.74
N ILE A 130 62.51 -9.24 -39.18
CA ILE A 130 63.50 -10.26 -38.69
C ILE A 130 62.75 -11.52 -38.19
N SER A 131 62.50 -12.54 -39.03
CA SER A 131 63.35 -13.57 -39.67
C SER A 131 63.45 -14.88 -38.88
N SER A 132 62.83 -15.91 -39.46
CA SER A 132 63.26 -17.33 -39.59
C SER A 132 64.23 -17.94 -38.57
N ASP A 133 63.82 -19.03 -37.90
CA ASP A 133 64.13 -20.39 -38.35
C ASP A 133 63.25 -21.44 -37.63
N GLU A 134 63.04 -22.56 -38.33
CA GLU A 134 62.11 -23.65 -38.03
C GLU A 134 62.54 -24.52 -36.85
N GLU A 135 61.56 -25.07 -36.10
CA GLU A 135 61.54 -26.49 -35.74
C GLU A 135 60.16 -26.90 -35.22
N ASP A 136 59.84 -28.17 -35.51
CA ASP A 136 58.54 -28.84 -35.57
C ASP A 136 57.90 -29.14 -34.20
N GLN A 137 56.60 -28.83 -34.03
CA GLN A 137 55.56 -29.59 -33.26
C GLN A 137 54.40 -28.72 -32.78
N GLY A 138 53.17 -29.20 -33.00
CA GLY A 138 52.05 -28.97 -32.06
C GLY A 138 50.87 -28.16 -32.57
N PHE A 139 49.99 -28.82 -33.33
CA PHE A 139 48.62 -28.42 -33.62
C PHE A 139 47.81 -28.26 -32.31
N GLY A 140 47.80 -27.06 -31.69
CA GLY A 140 47.06 -26.85 -30.44
C GLY A 140 46.80 -25.40 -29.97
N ALA A 141 47.55 -24.40 -30.46
CA ALA A 141 47.48 -23.03 -29.91
C ALA A 141 46.49 -22.07 -30.61
N TRP A 142 45.92 -22.43 -31.76
CA TRP A 142 45.09 -21.51 -32.57
C TRP A 142 43.68 -21.25 -32.02
N ASN A 143 43.20 -22.07 -31.08
CA ASN A 143 41.83 -21.98 -30.55
C ASN A 143 41.69 -21.11 -29.29
N ALA A 144 42.77 -20.87 -28.55
CA ALA A 144 42.75 -20.02 -27.35
C ALA A 144 42.76 -18.53 -27.74
N THR A 145 43.61 -18.13 -28.69
CA THR A 145 43.74 -16.73 -29.15
C THR A 145 42.49 -16.20 -29.87
N LYS A 146 41.72 -17.07 -30.53
CA LYS A 146 40.43 -16.70 -31.15
C LYS A 146 39.32 -16.44 -30.12
N LYS A 147 39.34 -17.15 -28.98
CA LYS A 147 38.32 -17.07 -27.94
C LYS A 147 38.46 -15.80 -27.09
N THR A 148 39.68 -15.40 -26.76
CA THR A 148 39.96 -14.11 -26.08
C THR A 148 39.71 -12.90 -26.98
N ARG A 149 40.01 -12.98 -28.28
CA ARG A 149 39.68 -11.88 -29.24
C ARG A 149 38.17 -11.71 -29.44
N SER A 150 37.42 -12.80 -29.43
CA SER A 150 35.95 -12.79 -29.55
C SER A 150 35.24 -12.17 -28.34
N SER A 151 35.69 -12.45 -27.12
CA SER A 151 35.12 -11.84 -25.90
C SER A 151 35.42 -10.34 -25.79
N THR A 152 36.62 -9.91 -26.19
CA THR A 152 37.00 -8.49 -26.16
C THR A 152 36.26 -7.69 -27.24
N ALA A 153 35.99 -8.29 -28.41
CA ALA A 153 35.20 -7.68 -29.47
C ALA A 153 33.71 -7.53 -29.08
N ALA A 154 33.13 -8.53 -28.39
CA ALA A 154 31.76 -8.46 -27.89
C ALA A 154 31.58 -7.39 -26.81
N ASN A 155 32.53 -7.29 -25.87
CA ASN A 155 32.53 -6.22 -24.86
C ASN A 155 32.71 -4.84 -25.48
N LYS A 156 33.55 -4.70 -26.51
CA LYS A 156 33.73 -3.44 -27.24
C LYS A 156 32.42 -2.99 -27.92
N ARG A 157 31.69 -3.91 -28.56
CA ARG A 157 30.38 -3.61 -29.18
C ARG A 157 29.30 -3.23 -28.16
N MET A 158 29.33 -3.82 -26.97
CA MET A 158 28.41 -3.46 -25.88
C MET A 158 28.67 -2.03 -25.38
N VAL A 159 29.94 -1.65 -25.23
CA VAL A 159 30.32 -0.27 -24.86
C VAL A 159 29.96 0.72 -25.96
N GLU A 160 30.14 0.36 -27.24
CA GLU A 160 29.72 1.19 -28.38
C GLU A 160 28.19 1.35 -28.44
N PHE A 161 27.43 0.31 -28.09
CA PHE A 161 25.96 0.37 -28.01
C PHE A 161 25.49 1.27 -26.85
N GLU A 162 26.12 1.14 -25.68
CA GLU A 162 25.79 1.98 -24.51
C GLU A 162 26.09 3.46 -24.80
N ALA A 163 27.21 3.75 -25.45
CA ALA A 163 27.54 5.10 -25.92
C ALA A 163 26.51 5.63 -26.93
N LEU A 164 26.11 4.80 -27.91
CA LEU A 164 25.09 5.16 -28.90
C LEU A 164 23.73 5.45 -28.25
N MET A 165 23.31 4.64 -27.27
CA MET A 165 22.08 4.88 -26.50
C MET A 165 22.17 6.18 -25.71
N GLY A 166 23.33 6.49 -25.12
CA GLY A 166 23.60 7.79 -24.50
C GLY A 166 23.40 8.95 -25.48
N GLU A 167 23.98 8.86 -26.69
CA GLU A 167 23.81 9.89 -27.74
C GLU A 167 22.34 10.08 -28.15
N ILE A 168 21.55 9.00 -28.20
CA ILE A 168 20.11 9.07 -28.48
C ILE A 168 19.36 9.80 -27.35
N PHE A 169 19.64 9.47 -26.09
CA PHE A 169 19.02 10.15 -24.95
C PHE A 169 19.40 11.63 -24.90
N ASP A 170 20.65 11.98 -25.23
CA ASP A 170 21.10 13.37 -25.32
C ASP A 170 20.41 14.11 -26.46
N ALA A 171 20.20 13.47 -27.61
CA ALA A 171 19.46 14.03 -28.75
C ALA A 171 17.99 14.28 -28.44
N VAL A 172 17.30 13.32 -27.82
CA VAL A 172 15.91 13.52 -27.37
C VAL A 172 15.83 14.62 -26.31
N SER A 173 16.81 14.71 -25.41
CA SER A 173 16.86 15.74 -24.37
C SER A 173 17.14 17.13 -24.94
N SER A 174 18.01 17.26 -25.93
CA SER A 174 18.23 18.52 -26.66
C SER A 174 17.01 18.91 -27.48
N LEU A 175 16.35 17.97 -28.15
CA LEU A 175 15.11 18.21 -28.89
C LEU A 175 14.01 18.75 -27.96
N LYS A 176 13.87 18.16 -26.77
CA LYS A 176 12.92 18.64 -25.76
C LYS A 176 13.23 20.07 -25.30
N ARG A 177 14.52 20.40 -25.11
CA ARG A 177 14.94 21.77 -24.77
C ARG A 177 14.65 22.77 -25.90
N ALA A 178 14.91 22.39 -27.15
CA ALA A 178 14.60 23.21 -28.32
C ALA A 178 13.09 23.44 -28.47
N TYR A 179 12.27 22.42 -28.20
CA TYR A 179 10.81 22.54 -28.18
C TYR A 179 10.30 23.49 -27.08
N VAL A 180 10.90 23.48 -25.89
CA VAL A 180 10.58 24.47 -24.85
C VAL A 180 10.95 25.88 -25.29
N GLY A 181 12.13 26.07 -25.92
CA GLY A 181 12.52 27.36 -26.48
C GLY A 181 11.54 27.88 -27.55
N LEU A 182 10.99 26.97 -28.35
CA LEU A 182 9.92 27.28 -29.31
C LEU A 182 8.64 27.76 -28.61
N GLN A 183 8.21 27.05 -27.55
CA GLN A 183 7.04 27.43 -26.76
C GLN A 183 7.22 28.79 -26.05
N GLU A 184 8.42 29.11 -25.59
CA GLU A 184 8.75 30.40 -24.98
C GLU A 184 8.75 31.55 -26.01
N ALA A 185 9.20 31.30 -27.24
CA ALA A 185 9.19 32.29 -28.33
C ALA A 185 7.78 32.61 -28.85
N HIS A 186 6.77 31.79 -28.51
CA HIS A 186 5.39 32.00 -28.91
C HIS A 186 4.66 33.10 -28.09
N CYS A 187 5.12 33.46 -26.89
CA CYS A 187 4.46 34.50 -26.08
C CYS A 187 5.40 35.23 -25.09
N PRO A 188 5.70 36.52 -25.32
CA PRO A 188 5.34 37.33 -26.49
C PRO A 188 6.00 36.80 -27.78
N TRP A 189 5.30 36.92 -28.92
CA TRP A 189 5.81 36.45 -30.21
C TRP A 189 7.13 37.12 -30.58
N ASP A 190 8.19 36.33 -30.74
CA ASP A 190 9.52 36.78 -31.15
C ASP A 190 9.99 36.00 -32.39
N PRO A 191 10.00 36.61 -33.59
CA PRO A 191 10.30 35.91 -34.84
C PRO A 191 11.75 35.42 -34.92
N GLU A 192 12.69 36.14 -34.30
CA GLU A 192 14.11 35.76 -34.32
C GLU A 192 14.32 34.53 -33.44
N LYS A 193 13.76 34.53 -32.21
CA LYS A 193 13.81 33.36 -31.32
C LYS A 193 13.05 32.17 -31.85
N MET A 194 11.94 32.39 -32.57
CA MET A 194 11.19 31.36 -33.27
C MET A 194 12.09 30.65 -34.30
N SER A 195 12.74 31.42 -35.18
CA SER A 195 13.61 30.87 -36.22
C SER A 195 14.80 30.09 -35.66
N VAL A 196 15.42 30.57 -34.58
CA VAL A 196 16.53 29.90 -33.91
C VAL A 196 16.09 28.59 -33.26
N SER A 197 14.91 28.57 -32.63
CA SER A 197 14.35 27.37 -31.98
C SER A 197 13.91 26.32 -33.01
N ASP A 198 13.30 26.73 -34.12
CA ASP A 198 12.95 25.85 -35.24
C ASP A 198 14.20 25.21 -35.86
N MET A 199 15.24 25.99 -36.13
CA MET A 199 16.52 25.46 -36.63
C MET A 199 17.16 24.48 -35.65
N ALA A 200 17.08 24.75 -34.35
CA ALA A 200 17.56 23.83 -33.32
C ALA A 200 16.78 22.50 -33.32
N ILE A 201 15.45 22.54 -33.44
CA ILE A 201 14.60 21.34 -33.55
C ILE A 201 14.97 20.52 -34.79
N LEU A 202 15.06 21.17 -35.96
CA LEU A 202 15.40 20.49 -37.22
C LEU A 202 16.80 19.85 -37.17
N SER A 203 17.76 20.53 -36.53
CA SER A 203 19.12 20.00 -36.34
C SER A 203 19.13 18.74 -35.46
N GLU A 204 18.32 18.71 -34.40
CA GLU A 204 18.22 17.57 -33.49
C GLU A 204 17.43 16.40 -34.09
N LEU A 205 16.38 16.68 -34.88
CA LEU A 205 15.68 15.65 -35.66
C LEU A 205 16.60 15.01 -36.70
N SER A 206 17.41 15.82 -37.38
CA SER A 206 18.42 15.33 -38.32
C SER A 206 19.52 14.53 -37.61
N ARG A 207 19.86 14.89 -36.36
CA ARG A 207 20.78 14.10 -35.51
C ARG A 207 20.16 12.75 -35.11
N LEU A 208 18.89 12.73 -34.73
CA LEU A 208 18.15 11.50 -34.42
C LEU A 208 18.01 10.57 -35.63
N ALA A 209 17.80 11.11 -36.84
CA ALA A 209 17.78 10.31 -38.06
C ALA A 209 19.12 9.59 -38.32
N ARG A 210 20.24 10.32 -38.16
CA ARG A 210 21.60 9.73 -38.26
C ARG A 210 21.86 8.68 -37.18
N LEU A 211 21.42 8.93 -35.94
CA LEU A 211 21.54 7.98 -34.84
C LEU A 211 20.69 6.72 -35.05
N ARG A 212 19.47 6.87 -35.59
CA ARG A 212 18.59 5.75 -35.96
C ARG A 212 19.25 4.85 -36.99
N GLU A 213 19.91 5.42 -38.00
CA GLU A 213 20.59 4.62 -39.02
C GLU A 213 21.84 3.92 -38.46
N ARG A 214 22.58 4.57 -37.54
CA ARG A 214 23.67 3.93 -36.80
C ARG A 214 23.18 2.76 -35.94
N TYR A 215 22.06 2.94 -35.25
CA TYR A 215 21.42 1.89 -34.46
C TYR A 215 20.97 0.71 -35.34
N LYS A 216 20.36 1.00 -36.49
CA LYS A 216 19.92 -0.02 -37.46
C LYS A 216 21.10 -0.82 -38.01
N ARG A 217 22.20 -0.15 -38.40
CA ARG A 217 23.44 -0.83 -38.85
C ARG A 217 24.06 -1.69 -37.76
N MET A 218 24.09 -1.21 -36.51
CA MET A 218 24.58 -1.97 -35.35
C MET A 218 23.73 -3.24 -35.12
N CYS A 219 22.41 -3.17 -35.32
CA CYS A 219 21.51 -4.31 -35.16
C CYS A 219 21.56 -5.32 -36.32
N ARG A 220 21.89 -4.88 -37.55
CA ARG A 220 22.03 -5.76 -38.73
C ARG A 220 23.35 -6.57 -38.73
N GLY A 221 24.36 -6.11 -37.99
CA GLY A 221 25.71 -6.70 -37.92
C GLY A 221 25.89 -7.89 -36.96
N GLY A 222 24.91 -8.81 -36.90
CA GLY A 222 25.05 -10.11 -36.24
C GLY A 222 25.11 -10.09 -34.70
N SER A 223 24.02 -10.54 -34.09
CA SER A 223 23.88 -11.06 -32.72
C SER A 223 24.47 -10.22 -31.57
N LEU A 224 23.65 -9.28 -31.05
CA LEU A 224 23.72 -8.84 -29.66
C LEU A 224 23.12 -9.88 -28.68
N GLY A 225 23.05 -11.16 -29.05
CA GLY A 225 22.57 -12.22 -28.15
C GLY A 225 21.09 -12.12 -27.72
N PHE A 226 20.31 -11.21 -28.32
CA PHE A 226 18.86 -11.22 -28.17
C PHE A 226 18.28 -12.18 -29.21
N ALA A 227 17.66 -13.27 -28.76
CA ALA A 227 16.67 -13.98 -29.58
C ALA A 227 15.65 -12.94 -30.09
N PRO A 228 15.17 -13.01 -31.34
CA PRO A 228 14.23 -12.02 -31.86
C PRO A 228 13.08 -11.89 -30.86
N LEU A 229 12.81 -10.68 -30.36
CA LEU A 229 11.80 -10.42 -29.32
C LEU A 229 10.45 -11.10 -29.64
N ARG A 230 10.15 -11.25 -30.94
CA ARG A 230 8.98 -11.96 -31.47
C ARG A 230 8.92 -13.44 -31.12
N GLU A 231 10.04 -14.15 -31.12
CA GLU A 231 10.13 -15.58 -30.80
C GLU A 231 9.99 -15.81 -29.28
N ALA A 232 10.46 -14.86 -28.47
CA ALA A 232 10.26 -14.88 -27.01
C ALA A 232 8.82 -14.54 -26.59
N VAL A 233 8.08 -13.77 -27.40
CA VAL A 233 6.71 -13.29 -27.11
C VAL A 233 5.62 -14.25 -27.62
N ALA A 234 5.86 -14.97 -28.71
CA ALA A 234 4.94 -15.94 -29.29
C ALA A 234 4.30 -16.96 -28.31
N PRO A 235 5.04 -17.58 -27.35
CA PRO A 235 4.42 -18.50 -26.39
C PRO A 235 3.48 -17.80 -25.40
N TYR A 236 3.73 -16.54 -25.07
CA TYR A 236 2.85 -15.75 -24.20
C TYR A 236 1.57 -15.33 -24.92
N GLU A 237 1.68 -14.96 -26.19
CA GLU A 237 0.52 -14.64 -27.02
C GLU A 237 -0.40 -15.86 -27.19
N ALA A 238 0.18 -17.03 -27.48
CA ALA A 238 -0.58 -18.29 -27.56
C ALA A 238 -1.27 -18.65 -26.23
N ALA A 239 -0.59 -18.45 -25.10
CA ALA A 239 -1.17 -18.69 -23.77
C ALA A 239 -2.33 -17.72 -23.45
N VAL A 240 -2.23 -16.47 -23.88
CA VAL A 240 -3.30 -15.47 -23.71
C VAL A 240 -4.53 -15.83 -24.55
N GLU A 241 -4.35 -16.29 -25.79
CA GLU A 241 -5.46 -16.72 -26.63
C GLU A 241 -6.14 -17.99 -26.10
N GLU A 242 -5.37 -18.94 -25.55
CA GLU A 242 -5.91 -20.11 -24.86
C GLU A 242 -6.77 -19.71 -23.65
N LEU A 243 -6.27 -18.79 -22.81
CA LEU A 243 -7.02 -18.29 -21.66
C LEU A 243 -8.30 -17.55 -22.06
N LYS A 244 -8.26 -16.76 -23.13
CA LYS A 244 -9.47 -16.11 -23.68
C LYS A 244 -10.51 -17.14 -24.12
N ARG A 245 -10.08 -18.25 -24.72
CA ARG A 245 -10.98 -19.35 -25.09
C ARG A 245 -11.58 -20.04 -23.87
N GLU A 246 -10.77 -20.29 -22.84
CA GLU A 246 -11.25 -20.92 -21.60
C GLU A 246 -12.26 -20.02 -20.86
N VAL A 247 -12.01 -18.71 -20.82
CA VAL A 247 -12.96 -17.73 -20.28
C VAL A 247 -14.29 -17.78 -21.02
N LYS A 248 -14.28 -17.75 -22.36
CA LYS A 248 -15.52 -17.86 -23.17
C LYS A 248 -16.27 -19.17 -22.91
N ASN A 249 -15.56 -20.30 -22.80
CA ASN A 249 -16.16 -21.59 -22.48
C ASN A 249 -16.82 -21.58 -21.09
N LYS A 250 -16.14 -20.98 -20.10
CA LYS A 250 -16.66 -20.84 -18.73
C LYS A 250 -17.84 -19.88 -18.65
N GLU A 251 -17.84 -18.81 -19.42
CA GLU A 251 -18.98 -17.89 -19.55
C GLU A 251 -20.21 -18.59 -20.14
N ALA A 252 -20.02 -19.42 -21.17
CA ALA A 252 -21.10 -20.23 -21.74
C ALA A 252 -21.63 -21.27 -20.74
N GLU A 253 -20.75 -21.91 -19.96
CA GLU A 253 -21.13 -22.82 -18.87
C GLU A 253 -21.96 -22.10 -17.81
N VAL A 254 -21.56 -20.90 -17.40
CA VAL A 254 -22.30 -20.07 -16.44
C VAL A 254 -23.67 -19.67 -16.99
N LEU A 255 -23.78 -19.31 -18.27
CA LEU A 255 -25.07 -18.99 -18.89
C LEU A 255 -26.00 -20.21 -18.90
N ASN A 256 -25.48 -21.39 -19.27
CA ASN A 256 -26.24 -22.65 -19.24
C ASN A 256 -26.70 -23.00 -17.82
N LEU A 257 -25.83 -22.87 -16.81
CA LEU A 257 -26.17 -23.09 -15.41
C LEU A 257 -27.21 -22.08 -14.90
N LYS A 258 -27.10 -20.81 -15.28
CA LYS A 258 -28.11 -19.78 -14.97
C LYS A 258 -29.46 -20.10 -15.62
N GLU A 259 -29.47 -20.62 -16.84
CA GLU A 259 -30.71 -21.01 -17.53
C GLU A 259 -31.35 -22.25 -16.86
N LYS A 260 -30.56 -23.27 -16.51
CA LYS A 260 -31.01 -24.42 -15.71
C LYS A 260 -31.59 -24.00 -14.36
N LEU A 261 -30.98 -23.01 -13.70
CA LEU A 261 -31.50 -22.43 -12.46
C LEU A 261 -32.85 -21.72 -12.66
N LYS A 262 -32.99 -20.94 -13.75
CA LYS A 262 -34.27 -20.30 -14.10
C LYS A 262 -35.36 -21.33 -14.37
N ARG A 263 -35.05 -22.40 -15.11
CA ARG A 263 -35.99 -23.50 -15.42
C ARG A 263 -36.46 -24.25 -14.17
N THR A 264 -35.57 -24.45 -13.19
CA THR A 264 -35.90 -25.08 -11.90
C THR A 264 -36.64 -24.14 -10.95
N SER A 265 -36.40 -22.82 -11.02
CA SER A 265 -37.11 -21.82 -10.22
C SER A 265 -38.56 -21.60 -10.63
N ILE A 266 -38.95 -21.91 -11.88
CA ILE A 266 -40.33 -21.76 -12.37
C ILE A 266 -41.23 -22.95 -11.95
N HIS A 267 -40.65 -24.10 -11.59
CA HIS A 267 -41.40 -25.33 -11.26
C HIS A 267 -41.48 -25.65 -9.75
N GLY A 268 -41.02 -24.77 -8.87
CA GLY A 268 -40.88 -25.01 -7.42
C GLY A 268 -41.97 -24.38 -6.57
N GLY A 269 -43.24 -24.57 -6.89
CA GLY A 269 -44.35 -24.18 -6.02
C GLY A 269 -44.49 -25.13 -4.82
N ASN A 270 -44.51 -24.57 -3.62
CA ASN A 270 -44.91 -25.16 -2.34
C ASN A 270 -44.12 -26.37 -1.80
N LYS A 271 -43.28 -26.12 -0.78
CA LYS A 271 -43.25 -26.92 0.46
C LYS A 271 -42.49 -26.21 1.59
N LYS A 272 -43.23 -25.90 2.66
CA LYS A 272 -42.68 -25.55 3.99
C LYS A 272 -41.93 -26.76 4.53
N ILE A 273 -40.69 -26.59 5.03
CA ILE A 273 -40.09 -27.41 6.09
C ILE A 273 -39.00 -26.59 6.79
N SER A 274 -38.91 -26.82 8.11
CA SER A 274 -38.28 -25.98 9.12
C SER A 274 -36.80 -26.29 9.35
N SER A 275 -36.10 -25.28 9.91
CA SER A 275 -34.98 -25.39 10.85
C SER A 275 -33.65 -26.02 10.37
N SER A 276 -32.68 -25.15 10.05
CA SER A 276 -31.32 -25.19 10.64
C SER A 276 -30.59 -23.89 10.29
N ARG A 277 -30.49 -22.96 11.26
CA ARG A 277 -29.75 -21.70 11.08
C ARG A 277 -28.25 -21.92 11.29
N ARG A 278 -27.52 -22.19 10.21
CA ARG A 278 -26.13 -21.74 10.04
C ARG A 278 -26.11 -20.77 8.87
N LYS A 279 -26.22 -19.48 9.18
CA LYS A 279 -26.26 -18.39 8.20
C LYS A 279 -24.84 -18.13 7.68
N VAL A 280 -24.44 -18.90 6.67
CA VAL A 280 -23.36 -18.49 5.76
C VAL A 280 -24.01 -17.55 4.74
N SER A 281 -23.80 -16.25 4.91
CA SER A 281 -24.33 -15.23 4.00
C SER A 281 -23.31 -14.95 2.91
N CYS A 282 -23.31 -15.76 1.86
CA CYS A 282 -22.66 -15.41 0.59
C CYS A 282 -23.59 -14.41 -0.12
N ILE A 283 -23.31 -13.10 -0.03
CA ILE A 283 -23.97 -12.13 -0.91
C ILE A 283 -23.17 -12.11 -2.20
N LEU A 284 -23.52 -13.01 -3.11
CA LEU A 284 -23.28 -12.83 -4.53
C LEU A 284 -24.64 -12.50 -5.14
N SER A 285 -24.87 -11.21 -5.36
CA SER A 285 -25.97 -10.73 -6.17
C SER A 285 -25.42 -9.61 -7.05
N HIS A 286 -25.15 -9.97 -8.30
CA HIS A 286 -25.16 -9.02 -9.40
C HIS A 286 -26.60 -8.54 -9.55
N GLY A 287 -26.84 -7.30 -9.14
CA GLY A 287 -28.13 -6.66 -9.15
C GLY A 287 -28.08 -5.49 -8.18
N ILE A 288 -28.29 -4.29 -8.71
CA ILE A 288 -28.41 -3.03 -7.96
C ILE A 288 -29.31 -3.28 -6.74
N GLY A 289 -28.67 -3.32 -5.57
CA GLY A 289 -29.26 -3.76 -4.32
C GLY A 289 -28.25 -3.51 -3.21
N VAL A 290 -28.00 -2.23 -2.94
CA VAL A 290 -27.23 -1.74 -1.80
C VAL A 290 -27.85 -2.35 -0.54
N ALA A 291 -27.21 -3.35 0.06
CA ALA A 291 -27.42 -3.59 1.49
C ALA A 291 -27.10 -2.24 2.18
N PRO A 292 -27.96 -1.69 3.05
CA PRO A 292 -27.79 -0.33 3.54
C PRO A 292 -26.42 -0.23 4.20
N VAL A 293 -25.54 0.60 3.65
CA VAL A 293 -24.20 0.84 4.21
C VAL A 293 -24.25 1.12 5.74
N PRO A 294 -25.31 1.76 6.31
CA PRO A 294 -25.52 1.85 7.75
C PRO A 294 -25.57 0.50 8.50
N GLU A 295 -26.27 -0.51 7.98
CA GLU A 295 -26.36 -1.83 8.63
C GLU A 295 -25.01 -2.55 8.64
N LEU A 296 -24.22 -2.39 7.57
CA LEU A 296 -22.85 -2.91 7.52
C LEU A 296 -21.96 -2.21 8.57
N PHE A 297 -22.13 -0.91 8.74
CA PHE A 297 -21.39 -0.14 9.74
C PHE A 297 -21.74 -0.61 11.16
N GLU A 298 -23.03 -0.79 11.46
CA GLU A 298 -23.50 -1.33 12.74
C GLU A 298 -22.96 -2.74 13.02
N ALA A 299 -23.02 -3.63 12.04
CA ALA A 299 -22.50 -5.00 12.15
C ALA A 299 -20.98 -5.01 12.38
N THR A 300 -20.24 -4.14 11.70
CA THR A 300 -18.79 -4.01 11.86
C THR A 300 -18.45 -3.44 13.24
N MET A 301 -19.23 -2.47 13.74
CA MET A 301 -19.05 -1.95 15.10
C MET A 301 -19.38 -3.01 16.16
N ALA A 302 -20.37 -3.88 15.93
CA ALA A 302 -20.62 -5.03 16.80
C ALA A 302 -19.42 -6.00 16.82
N GLN A 303 -18.76 -6.22 15.68
CA GLN A 303 -17.52 -7.00 15.62
C GLN A 303 -16.39 -6.33 16.41
N VAL A 304 -16.21 -5.01 16.31
CA VAL A 304 -15.23 -4.28 17.13
C VAL A 304 -15.53 -4.45 18.63
N LYS A 305 -16.80 -4.37 19.04
CA LYS A 305 -17.22 -4.59 20.44
C LYS A 305 -16.91 -6.01 20.92
N GLU A 306 -16.99 -7.02 20.06
CA GLU A 306 -16.69 -8.41 20.45
C GLU A 306 -15.18 -8.65 20.49
N SER A 307 -14.44 -8.26 19.45
CA SER A 307 -12.99 -8.41 19.38
C SER A 307 -12.28 -7.62 20.49
N SER A 308 -12.79 -6.44 20.86
CA SER A 308 -12.24 -5.66 21.99
C SER A 308 -12.42 -6.37 23.33
N LYS A 309 -13.59 -6.97 23.59
CA LYS A 309 -13.83 -7.77 24.80
C LYS A 309 -12.96 -9.03 24.83
N ALA A 310 -12.82 -9.72 23.71
CA ALA A 310 -11.98 -10.91 23.60
C ALA A 310 -10.52 -10.58 23.90
N PHE A 311 -9.96 -9.57 23.21
CA PHE A 311 -8.59 -9.12 23.43
C PHE A 311 -8.37 -8.60 24.86
N THR A 312 -9.32 -7.83 25.41
CA THR A 312 -9.27 -7.36 26.81
C THR A 312 -9.24 -8.52 27.79
N SER A 313 -10.03 -9.56 27.54
CA SER A 313 -10.09 -10.74 28.41
C SER A 313 -8.77 -11.53 28.37
N LEU A 314 -8.17 -11.65 27.19
CA LEU A 314 -6.84 -12.26 27.03
C LEU A 314 -5.77 -11.46 27.77
N LEU A 315 -5.72 -10.14 27.54
CA LEU A 315 -4.74 -9.27 28.20
C LEU A 315 -4.89 -9.33 29.72
N LEU A 316 -6.12 -9.26 30.23
CA LEU A 316 -6.38 -9.37 31.66
C LEU A 316 -5.98 -10.74 32.24
N SER A 317 -6.14 -11.82 31.47
CA SER A 317 -5.67 -13.15 31.85
C SER A 317 -4.16 -13.21 31.97
N LEU A 318 -3.43 -12.63 31.00
CA LEU A 318 -1.97 -12.55 31.01
C LEU A 318 -1.46 -11.68 32.17
N MET A 319 -2.10 -10.53 32.45
CA MET A 319 -1.76 -9.69 33.59
C MET A 319 -1.89 -10.45 34.93
N ARG A 320 -2.93 -11.28 35.08
CA ARG A 320 -3.09 -12.14 36.27
C ARG A 320 -2.01 -13.21 36.35
N ALA A 321 -1.67 -13.85 35.23
CA ALA A 321 -0.61 -14.85 35.17
C ALA A 321 0.76 -14.25 35.53
N ALA A 322 1.03 -13.01 35.09
CA ALA A 322 2.20 -12.22 35.43
C ALA A 322 2.15 -11.59 36.85
N ARG A 323 1.13 -11.90 37.66
CA ARG A 323 0.94 -11.41 39.04
C ARG A 323 0.92 -9.88 39.16
N TRP A 324 0.36 -9.19 38.17
CA TRP A 324 0.19 -7.73 38.24
C TRP A 324 -0.79 -7.34 39.35
N ASP A 325 -0.53 -6.22 40.02
CA ASP A 325 -1.57 -5.53 40.81
C ASP A 325 -2.56 -4.87 39.85
N ILE A 326 -3.66 -5.58 39.60
CA ILE A 326 -4.74 -5.12 38.71
C ILE A 326 -5.36 -3.81 39.22
N ALA A 327 -5.46 -3.62 40.53
CA ALA A 327 -6.04 -2.40 41.08
C ALA A 327 -5.10 -1.19 40.86
N ALA A 328 -3.80 -1.37 41.01
CA ALA A 328 -2.81 -0.35 40.65
C ALA A 328 -2.81 -0.03 39.16
N ALA A 329 -2.93 -1.05 38.30
CA ALA A 329 -3.04 -0.85 36.85
C ALA A 329 -4.29 -0.04 36.48
N VAL A 330 -5.45 -0.34 37.09
CA VAL A 330 -6.69 0.43 36.89
C VAL A 330 -6.51 1.88 37.37
N ARG A 331 -5.95 2.11 38.55
CA ARG A 331 -5.64 3.49 39.03
C ARG A 331 -4.75 4.24 38.06
N SER A 332 -3.72 3.59 37.51
CA SER A 332 -2.82 4.20 36.52
C SER A 332 -3.56 4.58 35.24
N ILE A 333 -4.45 3.72 34.74
CA ILE A 333 -5.28 4.01 33.57
C ILE A 333 -6.22 5.18 33.85
N GLU A 334 -6.91 5.17 34.99
CA GLU A 334 -7.84 6.23 35.39
C GLU A 334 -7.10 7.58 35.57
N SER A 335 -5.93 7.58 36.19
CA SER A 335 -5.09 8.79 36.35
C SER A 335 -4.64 9.35 34.99
N ALA A 336 -4.21 8.49 34.07
CA ALA A 336 -3.82 8.90 32.72
C ALA A 336 -5.01 9.37 31.86
N THR A 337 -6.25 9.12 32.28
CA THR A 337 -7.46 9.69 31.65
C THR A 337 -7.90 10.99 32.31
N ALA A 338 -7.73 11.13 33.63
CA ALA A 338 -8.12 12.32 34.39
C ALA A 338 -7.17 13.50 34.16
N ALA A 339 -5.86 13.25 33.99
CA ALA A 339 -4.89 14.33 33.75
C ALA A 339 -5.11 15.13 32.45
N ALA A 340 -5.99 14.66 31.55
CA ALA A 340 -6.36 15.37 30.33
C ALA A 340 -7.58 16.32 30.52
N VAL A 341 -8.27 16.25 31.66
CA VAL A 341 -9.50 17.03 31.95
C VAL A 341 -9.47 17.42 33.44
N ASP A 342 -8.94 18.62 33.72
CA ASP A 342 -8.90 19.34 35.01
C ASP A 342 -8.55 18.55 36.30
N ALA A 343 -7.38 18.87 36.85
CA ALA A 343 -6.71 18.21 37.98
C ALA A 343 -7.29 18.49 39.38
N THR A 344 -8.60 18.70 39.53
CA THR A 344 -9.19 19.14 40.81
C THR A 344 -10.39 18.31 41.27
N ALA A 345 -10.20 17.01 41.51
CA ALA A 345 -10.87 16.26 42.60
C ALA A 345 -10.57 14.75 42.56
N ALA A 346 -10.23 14.21 43.74
CA ALA A 346 -10.24 12.79 44.12
C ALA A 346 -9.25 11.84 43.41
N ALA A 347 -7.96 11.93 43.77
CA ALA A 347 -6.91 11.02 43.33
C ALA A 347 -6.83 9.67 44.10
N THR A 348 -7.71 9.41 45.08
CA THR A 348 -7.51 8.30 46.04
C THR A 348 -8.51 7.15 45.90
N THR A 349 -9.60 7.31 45.15
CA THR A 349 -10.66 6.29 45.04
C THR A 349 -10.86 5.86 43.60
N THR A 350 -10.60 4.59 43.31
CA THR A 350 -10.87 3.98 42.00
C THR A 350 -12.36 4.08 41.66
N VAL A 351 -12.67 4.64 40.50
CA VAL A 351 -14.06 4.73 40.01
C VAL A 351 -14.58 3.34 39.63
N VAL A 352 -13.69 2.50 39.10
CA VAL A 352 -13.97 1.13 38.73
C VAL A 352 -13.63 0.19 39.88
N GLY A 353 -14.63 -0.53 40.40
CA GLY A 353 -14.41 -1.56 41.41
C GLY A 353 -13.49 -2.69 40.91
N PRO A 354 -12.83 -3.45 41.80
CA PRO A 354 -11.83 -4.46 41.41
C PRO A 354 -12.39 -5.55 40.49
N HIS A 355 -13.66 -5.94 40.66
CA HIS A 355 -14.34 -6.91 39.79
C HIS A 355 -14.68 -6.37 38.39
N HIS A 356 -14.54 -5.07 38.18
CA HIS A 356 -14.88 -4.34 36.96
C HIS A 356 -13.65 -3.84 36.19
N ALA A 357 -12.44 -4.23 36.60
CA ALA A 357 -11.17 -3.85 35.97
C ALA A 357 -11.12 -4.04 34.44
N LYS A 358 -11.86 -5.03 33.91
CA LYS A 358 -12.00 -5.27 32.47
C LYS A 358 -12.49 -4.03 31.70
N TYR A 359 -13.35 -3.19 32.28
CA TYR A 359 -13.90 -2.01 31.58
C TYR A 359 -12.89 -0.87 31.51
N ALA A 360 -12.04 -0.72 32.53
CA ALA A 360 -10.92 0.24 32.49
C ALA A 360 -9.87 -0.21 31.45
N LEU A 361 -9.58 -1.51 31.39
CA LEU A 361 -8.66 -2.04 30.39
C LEU A 361 -9.22 -1.95 28.96
N GLU A 362 -10.50 -2.27 28.77
CA GLU A 362 -11.21 -2.10 27.50
C GLU A 362 -11.19 -0.63 27.05
N SER A 363 -11.43 0.31 27.98
CA SER A 363 -11.31 1.75 27.74
C SER A 363 -9.90 2.15 27.27
N TYR A 364 -8.86 1.66 27.93
CA TYR A 364 -7.47 1.90 27.53
C TYR A 364 -7.21 1.41 26.10
N ILE A 365 -7.57 0.17 25.80
CA ILE A 365 -7.39 -0.43 24.47
C ILE A 365 -8.17 0.35 23.40
N CYS A 366 -9.46 0.62 23.65
CA CYS A 366 -10.30 1.36 22.71
C CYS A 366 -9.74 2.75 22.43
N ARG A 367 -9.31 3.50 23.44
CA ARG A 367 -8.68 4.81 23.25
C ARG A 367 -7.45 4.75 22.36
N LYS A 368 -6.60 3.72 22.53
CA LYS A 368 -5.37 3.53 21.75
C LYS A 368 -5.65 3.08 20.32
N ILE A 369 -6.55 2.12 20.12
CA ILE A 369 -6.85 1.58 18.79
C ILE A 369 -7.60 2.60 17.92
N PHE A 370 -8.53 3.39 18.50
CA PHE A 370 -9.29 4.42 17.78
C PHE A 370 -8.56 5.76 17.62
N HIS A 371 -7.36 5.94 18.18
CA HIS A 371 -6.62 7.19 18.05
C HIS A 371 -6.38 7.58 16.57
N GLY A 372 -6.84 8.76 16.16
CA GLY A 372 -6.72 9.24 14.77
C GLY A 372 -7.70 8.62 13.78
N PHE A 373 -8.83 8.08 14.26
CA PHE A 373 -9.88 7.52 13.41
C PHE A 373 -10.51 8.55 12.46
N ASP A 374 -10.45 9.82 12.82
CA ASP A 374 -10.88 10.98 12.03
C ASP A 374 -9.96 11.29 10.84
N HIS A 375 -8.73 10.79 10.82
CA HIS A 375 -7.81 10.93 9.70
C HIS A 375 -7.94 9.79 8.70
N GLU A 376 -7.83 10.07 7.40
CA GLU A 376 -7.96 9.07 6.31
C GLU A 376 -6.98 7.89 6.40
N THR A 377 -5.91 8.04 7.18
CA THR A 377 -4.80 7.07 7.28
C THR A 377 -4.31 6.89 8.71
N PHE A 378 -5.07 7.30 9.73
CA PHE A 378 -4.63 7.28 11.13
C PHE A 378 -3.31 8.02 11.40
N TYR A 379 -3.03 9.07 10.63
CA TYR A 379 -1.77 9.82 10.63
C TYR A 379 -0.53 8.93 10.39
N ILE A 380 -0.65 7.87 9.57
CA ILE A 380 0.46 6.94 9.28
C ILE A 380 1.28 7.46 8.10
N ASP A 381 0.64 7.73 6.98
CA ASP A 381 1.18 8.45 5.86
C ASP A 381 0.42 9.77 5.73
N GLY A 382 1.13 10.87 5.52
CA GLY A 382 0.53 12.21 5.38
C GLY A 382 -0.26 12.40 4.09
N SER A 383 -0.85 11.32 3.54
CA SER A 383 -1.74 11.37 2.39
C SER A 383 -3.01 12.15 2.74
N LEU A 384 -3.54 12.86 1.74
CA LEU A 384 -4.81 13.59 1.78
C LEU A 384 -5.60 13.32 0.49
N SER A 385 -5.69 12.05 0.10
CA SER A 385 -6.33 11.61 -1.15
C SER A 385 -7.83 11.94 -1.17
N SER A 386 -8.48 11.95 0.00
CA SER A 386 -9.88 12.35 0.18
C SER A 386 -10.15 13.82 -0.19
N LEU A 387 -9.15 14.71 -0.08
CA LEU A 387 -9.30 16.12 -0.45
C LEU A 387 -9.22 16.35 -1.96
N LEU A 388 -8.42 15.54 -2.66
CA LEU A 388 -8.18 15.69 -4.10
C LEU A 388 -9.29 15.03 -4.92
N HIS A 389 -9.68 13.81 -4.55
CA HIS A 389 -10.64 13.01 -5.31
C HIS A 389 -11.62 12.29 -4.35
N PRO A 390 -12.57 13.01 -3.74
CA PRO A 390 -13.44 12.47 -2.69
C PRO A 390 -14.24 11.26 -3.18
N ASP A 391 -14.86 11.32 -4.37
CA ASP A 391 -15.72 10.23 -4.87
C ASP A 391 -14.94 8.96 -5.20
N GLN A 392 -13.74 9.11 -5.74
CA GLN A 392 -12.86 7.98 -6.03
C GLN A 392 -12.38 7.35 -4.72
N PHE A 393 -11.94 8.18 -3.77
CA PHE A 393 -11.51 7.74 -2.46
C PHE A 393 -12.59 6.95 -1.71
N ARG A 394 -13.86 7.39 -1.77
CA ARG A 394 -15.00 6.64 -1.18
C ARG A 394 -15.18 5.26 -1.82
N ARG A 395 -15.10 5.18 -3.16
CA ARG A 395 -15.21 3.92 -3.91
C ARG A 395 -14.06 2.97 -3.56
N ASP A 396 -12.83 3.49 -3.48
CA ASP A 396 -11.64 2.71 -3.12
C ASP A 396 -11.74 2.17 -1.70
N CYS A 397 -12.18 2.99 -0.74
CA CYS A 397 -12.45 2.56 0.62
C CYS A 397 -13.46 1.40 0.67
N PHE A 398 -14.56 1.50 -0.07
CA PHE A 398 -15.55 0.42 -0.13
C PHE A 398 -15.02 -0.83 -0.83
N SER A 399 -14.18 -0.68 -1.86
CA SER A 399 -13.50 -1.81 -2.51
C SER A 399 -12.57 -2.52 -1.54
N HIS A 400 -11.67 -1.77 -0.90
CA HIS A 400 -10.76 -2.29 0.12
C HIS A 400 -11.49 -2.96 1.28
N PHE A 401 -12.65 -2.43 1.69
CA PHE A 401 -13.49 -3.07 2.71
C PHE A 401 -13.94 -4.46 2.27
N LYS A 402 -14.46 -4.59 1.03
CA LYS A 402 -14.92 -5.86 0.48
C LYS A 402 -13.78 -6.88 0.40
N ASP A 403 -12.61 -6.44 -0.06
CA ASP A 403 -11.44 -7.29 -0.22
C ASP A 403 -10.91 -7.75 1.15
N MET A 404 -10.74 -6.83 2.10
CA MET A 404 -10.21 -7.12 3.43
C MET A 404 -11.17 -7.96 4.29
N LYS A 405 -12.49 -7.84 4.09
CA LYS A 405 -13.49 -8.53 4.91
C LYS A 405 -13.30 -10.05 4.89
N SER A 406 -13.00 -10.64 3.74
CA SER A 406 -12.84 -12.09 3.54
C SER A 406 -11.42 -12.61 3.82
N MET A 407 -10.40 -11.75 3.89
CA MET A 407 -9.01 -12.17 4.10
C MET A 407 -8.68 -12.44 5.58
N ASP A 408 -7.90 -13.47 5.90
CA ASP A 408 -7.32 -13.60 7.24
C ASP A 408 -6.20 -12.56 7.44
N PRO A 409 -6.21 -11.76 8.53
CA PRO A 409 -5.19 -10.72 8.72
C PRO A 409 -3.79 -11.30 8.94
N SER A 410 -3.65 -12.52 9.47
CA SER A 410 -2.35 -13.16 9.68
C SER A 410 -1.77 -13.66 8.36
N GLU A 411 -2.61 -14.23 7.49
CA GLU A 411 -2.22 -14.66 6.14
C GLU A 411 -1.82 -13.47 5.29
N LEU A 412 -2.61 -12.40 5.28
CA LEU A 412 -2.32 -11.17 4.55
C LEU A 412 -0.95 -10.59 4.95
N LEU A 413 -0.70 -10.45 6.25
CA LEU A 413 0.56 -9.90 6.76
C LEU A 413 1.75 -10.86 6.62
N GLY A 414 1.48 -12.15 6.38
CA GLY A 414 2.50 -13.11 5.98
C GLY A 414 3.00 -12.89 4.54
N ILE A 415 2.19 -12.30 3.66
CA ILE A 415 2.51 -12.04 2.25
C ILE A 415 2.94 -10.57 2.05
N LEU A 416 2.19 -9.63 2.64
CA LEU A 416 2.39 -8.19 2.49
C LEU A 416 2.51 -7.50 3.87
N PRO A 417 3.62 -7.72 4.61
CA PRO A 417 3.79 -7.15 5.94
C PRO A 417 3.83 -5.61 5.96
N SER A 418 4.27 -4.97 4.88
CA SER A 418 4.42 -3.52 4.79
C SER A 418 3.23 -2.78 4.16
N CYS A 419 2.10 -3.48 3.91
CA CYS A 419 0.89 -2.83 3.39
C CYS A 419 0.32 -1.80 4.39
N HIS A 420 -0.61 -0.95 3.96
CA HIS A 420 -1.23 0.08 4.83
C HIS A 420 -1.82 -0.53 6.12
N PHE A 421 -2.49 -1.67 6.01
CA PHE A 421 -3.00 -2.41 7.16
C PHE A 421 -1.89 -2.93 8.08
N GLY A 422 -0.77 -3.39 7.53
CA GLY A 422 0.40 -3.82 8.30
C GLY A 422 1.05 -2.68 9.07
N LYS A 423 1.28 -1.53 8.41
CA LYS A 423 1.76 -0.30 9.07
C LYS A 423 0.82 0.15 10.19
N PHE A 424 -0.50 0.09 9.95
CA PHE A 424 -1.52 0.34 10.96
C PHE A 424 -1.38 -0.62 12.15
N CYS A 425 -1.30 -1.92 11.89
CA CYS A 425 -1.13 -2.93 12.95
C CYS A 425 0.13 -2.68 13.78
N SER A 426 1.26 -2.37 13.14
CA SER A 426 2.51 -2.11 13.86
C SER A 426 2.42 -0.88 14.76
N LYS A 427 1.94 0.25 14.23
CA LYS A 427 1.78 1.50 15.00
C LYS A 427 0.78 1.33 16.15
N LYS A 428 -0.31 0.61 15.91
CA LYS A 428 -1.34 0.37 16.94
C LYS A 428 -0.88 -0.60 18.01
N TYR A 429 -0.17 -1.66 17.64
CA TYR A 429 0.37 -2.62 18.60
C TYR A 429 1.32 -1.93 19.58
N GLN A 430 2.29 -1.16 19.09
CA GLN A 430 3.24 -0.41 19.93
C GLN A 430 2.55 0.61 20.84
N SER A 431 1.40 1.15 20.41
CA SER A 431 0.61 2.11 21.19
C SER A 431 -0.24 1.45 22.30
N VAL A 432 -0.68 0.21 22.08
CA VAL A 432 -1.50 -0.60 23.01
C VAL A 432 -0.63 -1.42 23.96
N VAL A 433 0.51 -1.93 23.50
CA VAL A 433 1.39 -2.83 24.24
C VAL A 433 2.75 -2.17 24.39
N HIS A 434 2.96 -1.53 25.54
CA HIS A 434 4.22 -0.88 25.87
C HIS A 434 5.33 -1.92 26.10
N PRO A 435 6.62 -1.65 25.76
CA PRO A 435 7.72 -2.59 26.01
C PRO A 435 7.74 -3.18 27.42
N LYS A 436 7.63 -2.33 28.45
CA LYS A 436 7.53 -2.79 29.86
C LYS A 436 6.34 -3.71 30.15
N MET A 437 5.22 -3.50 29.45
CA MET A 437 4.06 -4.40 29.55
C MET A 437 4.42 -5.75 28.91
N GLU A 438 4.99 -5.74 27.71
CA GLU A 438 5.38 -6.95 26.99
C GLU A 438 6.40 -7.80 27.76
N GLU A 439 7.48 -7.17 28.25
CA GLU A 439 8.51 -7.82 29.05
C GLU A 439 7.93 -8.47 30.31
N SER A 440 6.98 -7.80 30.97
CA SER A 440 6.35 -8.36 32.16
C SER A 440 5.35 -9.48 31.85
N LEU A 441 4.67 -9.44 30.70
CA LEU A 441 3.68 -10.45 30.31
C LEU A 441 4.33 -11.71 29.71
N PHE A 442 5.42 -11.57 28.96
CA PHE A 442 6.05 -12.65 28.20
C PHE A 442 7.48 -12.98 28.63
N GLY A 443 8.13 -12.13 29.42
CA GLY A 443 9.52 -12.30 29.86
C GLY A 443 10.57 -11.89 28.80
N ASN A 444 10.14 -11.37 27.64
CA ASN A 444 11.01 -10.91 26.57
C ASN A 444 10.34 -9.81 25.73
N LEU A 445 11.08 -9.25 24.77
CA LEU A 445 10.62 -8.18 23.86
C LEU A 445 10.62 -8.63 22.39
N GLU A 446 10.59 -9.94 22.12
CA GLU A 446 10.72 -10.47 20.76
C GLU A 446 9.59 -9.99 19.85
N GLN A 447 8.35 -9.92 20.36
CA GLN A 447 7.22 -9.44 19.55
C GLN A 447 7.39 -7.96 19.22
N HIS A 448 7.80 -7.15 20.19
CA HIS A 448 8.05 -5.73 20.00
C HIS A 448 9.15 -5.47 18.96
N GLN A 449 10.24 -6.24 19.01
CA GLN A 449 11.35 -6.15 18.08
C GLN A 449 10.91 -6.51 16.65
N LEU A 450 10.17 -7.61 16.49
CA LEU A 450 9.60 -8.02 15.20
C LEU A 450 8.69 -6.95 14.62
N VAL A 451 7.75 -6.42 15.44
CA VAL A 451 6.81 -5.38 15.01
C VAL A 451 7.51 -4.07 14.66
N THR A 452 8.54 -3.71 15.42
CA THR A 452 9.37 -2.52 15.14
C THR A 452 10.17 -2.69 13.85
N GLY A 453 10.65 -3.90 13.58
CA GLY A 453 11.30 -4.28 12.31
C GLY A 453 10.35 -4.41 11.12
N GLY A 454 9.05 -4.10 11.28
CA GLY A 454 8.06 -4.20 10.21
C GLY A 454 7.56 -5.62 9.92
N SER A 455 7.89 -6.59 10.79
CA SER A 455 7.40 -7.96 10.72
C SER A 455 6.21 -8.17 11.66
N HIS A 456 5.40 -9.19 11.40
CA HIS A 456 4.21 -9.49 12.19
C HIS A 456 4.33 -10.85 12.91
N PRO A 457 4.35 -10.88 14.25
CA PRO A 457 4.45 -12.12 15.01
C PRO A 457 3.28 -13.09 14.75
N ARG A 458 3.54 -14.40 14.81
CA ARG A 458 2.51 -15.45 14.66
C ARG A 458 1.96 -15.96 16.00
N THR A 459 2.21 -15.23 17.09
CA THR A 459 1.79 -15.63 18.43
C THR A 459 0.26 -15.52 18.59
N GLN A 460 -0.31 -16.28 19.53
CA GLN A 460 -1.74 -16.23 19.80
C GLN A 460 -2.18 -14.82 20.25
N PHE A 461 -1.38 -14.17 21.08
CA PHE A 461 -1.64 -12.81 21.54
C PHE A 461 -1.69 -11.81 20.39
N TYR A 462 -0.72 -11.87 19.48
CA TYR A 462 -0.69 -11.00 18.31
C TYR A 462 -1.86 -11.28 17.36
N ARG A 463 -2.25 -12.55 17.18
CA ARG A 463 -3.42 -12.92 16.36
C ARG A 463 -4.74 -12.34 16.91
N GLU A 464 -4.95 -12.38 18.21
CA GLU A 464 -6.13 -11.78 18.85
C GLU A 464 -6.11 -10.24 18.71
N PHE A 465 -4.93 -9.63 18.84
CA PHE A 465 -4.74 -8.21 18.53
C PHE A 465 -5.08 -7.89 17.06
N LEU A 466 -4.62 -8.70 16.11
CA LEU A 466 -4.93 -8.53 14.69
C LEU A 466 -6.43 -8.62 14.40
N GLY A 467 -7.16 -9.48 15.12
CA GLY A 467 -8.62 -9.56 15.03
C GLY A 467 -9.29 -8.23 15.40
N LEU A 468 -8.87 -7.61 16.51
CA LEU A 468 -9.33 -6.28 16.91
C LEU A 468 -8.90 -5.19 15.92
N ALA A 469 -7.63 -5.19 15.51
CA ALA A 469 -7.10 -4.21 14.56
C ALA A 469 -7.85 -4.27 13.22
N LYS A 470 -8.10 -5.47 12.69
CA LYS A 470 -8.90 -5.68 11.47
C LYS A 470 -10.31 -5.15 11.62
N ALA A 471 -10.98 -5.42 12.74
CA ALA A 471 -12.35 -4.93 12.96
C ALA A 471 -12.41 -3.39 12.92
N VAL A 472 -11.47 -2.71 13.56
CA VAL A 472 -11.38 -1.24 13.56
C VAL A 472 -10.99 -0.70 12.19
N TRP A 473 -10.08 -1.37 11.48
CA TRP A 473 -9.69 -1.03 10.11
C TRP A 473 -10.88 -1.10 9.14
N LEU A 474 -11.67 -2.18 9.20
CA LEU A 474 -12.88 -2.33 8.39
C LEU A 474 -13.92 -1.24 8.72
N LEU A 475 -14.08 -0.89 9.99
CA LEU A 475 -14.99 0.17 10.42
C LEU A 475 -14.55 1.53 9.85
N HIS A 476 -13.26 1.80 9.84
CA HIS A 476 -12.67 3.02 9.28
C HIS A 476 -12.86 3.11 7.77
N LEU A 477 -12.59 2.03 7.03
CA LEU A 477 -12.88 1.97 5.58
C LEU A 477 -14.37 2.23 5.29
N LEU A 478 -15.29 1.69 6.09
CA LEU A 478 -16.72 2.01 5.93
C LEU A 478 -17.04 3.46 6.25
N ALA A 479 -16.44 4.05 7.30
CA ALA A 479 -16.68 5.44 7.65
C ALA A 479 -16.35 6.37 6.46
N PHE A 480 -15.20 6.13 5.83
CA PHE A 480 -14.75 6.91 4.66
C PHE A 480 -15.40 6.49 3.34
N ALA A 481 -16.13 5.38 3.28
CA ALA A 481 -16.94 5.01 2.11
C ALA A 481 -18.33 5.68 2.09
N MET A 482 -18.81 6.17 3.24
CA MET A 482 -20.15 6.73 3.42
C MET A 482 -20.21 8.23 3.14
N GLU A 483 -21.37 8.69 2.68
CA GLU A 483 -21.68 10.11 2.51
C GLU A 483 -23.09 10.42 3.06
N PRO A 484 -23.21 11.28 4.09
CA PRO A 484 -22.13 11.88 4.87
C PRO A 484 -21.39 10.84 5.74
N SER A 485 -20.11 11.11 6.04
CA SER A 485 -19.28 10.24 6.88
C SER A 485 -19.83 10.17 8.32
N PRO A 486 -19.84 8.98 8.96
CA PRO A 486 -20.20 8.81 10.35
C PRO A 486 -19.36 9.69 11.29
N CYS A 487 -20.02 10.46 12.16
CA CYS A 487 -19.34 11.25 13.17
C CYS A 487 -19.04 10.40 14.41
N LEU A 488 -17.76 10.19 14.71
CA LEU A 488 -17.31 9.57 15.95
C LEU A 488 -17.53 10.53 17.12
N PHE A 489 -18.09 10.03 18.23
CA PHE A 489 -18.16 10.77 19.49
C PHE A 489 -17.74 9.90 20.68
N LEU A 490 -17.16 10.54 21.69
CA LEU A 490 -16.73 9.89 22.93
C LEU A 490 -17.45 10.54 24.10
N ALA A 491 -17.89 9.73 25.06
CA ALA A 491 -18.42 10.25 26.31
C ALA A 491 -17.29 10.84 27.16
N THR A 492 -17.54 11.98 27.81
CA THR A 492 -16.59 12.59 28.74
C THR A 492 -16.80 12.03 30.13
N ARG A 493 -15.72 11.80 30.88
CA ARG A 493 -15.82 11.45 32.31
C ARG A 493 -16.52 12.59 33.07
N GLY A 494 -17.45 12.23 33.95
CA GLY A 494 -18.28 13.17 34.70
C GLY A 494 -19.54 13.64 33.97
N ALA A 495 -19.68 13.38 32.66
CA ALA A 495 -20.87 13.76 31.92
C ALA A 495 -22.12 13.00 32.39
N GLU A 496 -23.28 13.63 32.29
CA GLU A 496 -24.56 12.99 32.57
C GLU A 496 -24.84 11.84 31.59
N PHE A 497 -25.49 10.79 32.08
CA PHE A 497 -25.86 9.65 31.25
C PHE A 497 -27.04 9.99 30.33
N HIS A 498 -26.80 9.97 29.01
CA HIS A 498 -27.83 10.13 28.01
C HIS A 498 -28.17 8.80 27.33
N PRO A 499 -29.34 8.17 27.62
CA PRO A 499 -29.67 6.84 27.12
C PRO A 499 -29.86 6.75 25.60
N GLU A 500 -30.05 7.88 24.91
CA GLU A 500 -30.13 7.96 23.46
C GLU A 500 -28.75 7.78 22.79
N TYR A 501 -27.70 8.35 23.38
CA TYR A 501 -26.33 8.32 22.84
C TYR A 501 -25.41 7.33 23.54
N MET A 502 -25.80 6.81 24.72
CA MET A 502 -24.93 6.02 25.58
C MET A 502 -25.61 4.72 26.03
N GLU A 503 -24.81 3.67 26.19
CA GLU A 503 -25.22 2.39 26.77
C GLU A 503 -24.28 1.98 27.91
N SER A 504 -24.84 1.46 29.00
CA SER A 504 -24.03 0.97 30.12
C SER A 504 -23.39 -0.38 29.79
N VAL A 505 -22.10 -0.52 30.09
CA VAL A 505 -21.38 -1.81 29.98
C VAL A 505 -21.74 -2.80 31.09
N VAL A 506 -22.37 -2.33 32.16
CA VAL A 506 -22.82 -3.15 33.29
C VAL A 506 -24.31 -3.44 33.10
N ARG A 507 -24.66 -4.72 32.93
CA ARG A 507 -26.07 -5.15 32.79
C ARG A 507 -26.89 -4.67 34.00
N GLY A 508 -28.04 -4.05 33.72
CA GLY A 508 -28.98 -3.58 34.75
C GLY A 508 -28.75 -2.14 35.24
N ARG A 509 -27.61 -1.50 34.94
CA ARG A 509 -27.41 -0.06 35.17
C ARG A 509 -27.82 0.72 33.91
N GLY A 510 -28.57 1.82 34.05
CA GLY A 510 -29.09 2.61 32.92
C GLY A 510 -30.45 2.20 32.36
N ARG A 511 -31.22 1.34 33.05
CA ARG A 511 -32.60 0.94 32.66
C ARG A 511 -33.71 1.54 33.54
N GLY A 512 -33.38 2.31 34.57
CA GLY A 512 -34.31 3.11 35.37
C GLY A 512 -33.98 4.59 35.20
N SER A 513 -34.97 5.46 35.48
CA SER A 513 -34.85 6.93 35.51
C SER A 513 -33.40 7.36 35.78
N GLY A 514 -32.65 7.74 34.75
CA GLY A 514 -31.20 7.99 34.78
C GLY A 514 -30.78 9.20 35.63
N VAL A 515 -31.66 9.62 36.54
CA VAL A 515 -31.49 10.75 37.45
C VAL A 515 -30.34 10.43 38.39
N GLY A 516 -29.28 11.22 38.26
CA GLY A 516 -28.09 11.11 39.09
C GLY A 516 -27.11 10.01 38.69
N GLN A 517 -27.06 9.57 37.43
CA GLN A 517 -25.96 8.73 36.92
C GLN A 517 -25.03 9.54 36.03
N ILE A 518 -23.72 9.43 36.30
CA ILE A 518 -22.67 10.07 35.49
C ILE A 518 -21.72 9.03 34.90
N VAL A 519 -21.05 9.42 33.83
CA VAL A 519 -20.02 8.60 33.17
C VAL A 519 -18.77 8.56 34.05
N GLY A 520 -18.49 7.39 34.63
CA GLY A 520 -17.26 7.16 35.37
C GLY A 520 -16.06 6.93 34.43
N VAL A 521 -16.23 6.04 33.45
CA VAL A 521 -15.19 5.72 32.46
C VAL A 521 -15.83 5.54 31.08
N PRO A 522 -15.36 6.27 30.04
CA PRO A 522 -15.75 5.99 28.66
C PRO A 522 -15.05 4.73 28.16
N VAL A 523 -15.80 3.73 27.72
CA VAL A 523 -15.25 2.41 27.36
C VAL A 523 -15.01 2.27 25.86
N CYS A 524 -15.98 2.63 25.03
CA CYS A 524 -15.89 2.51 23.57
C CYS A 524 -16.63 3.70 22.92
N PRO A 525 -16.12 4.27 21.82
CA PRO A 525 -16.78 5.39 21.16
C PRO A 525 -18.16 5.02 20.58
N GLY A 526 -18.98 6.04 20.36
CA GLY A 526 -20.23 5.97 19.61
C GLY A 526 -20.09 6.63 18.24
N PHE A 527 -21.10 6.44 17.40
CA PHE A 527 -21.15 7.01 16.05
C PHE A 527 -22.53 7.57 15.73
N LYS A 528 -22.58 8.75 15.13
CA LYS A 528 -23.79 9.31 14.53
C LYS A 528 -23.72 9.11 13.02
N LEU A 529 -24.67 8.37 12.46
CA LEU A 529 -24.73 8.07 11.03
C LEU A 529 -25.50 9.16 10.27
N GLY A 530 -25.25 9.26 8.97
CA GLY A 530 -25.89 10.25 8.09
C GLY A 530 -27.42 10.16 8.00
N ASN A 531 -27.98 8.98 8.25
CA ASN A 531 -29.42 8.74 8.29
C ASN A 531 -30.07 9.13 9.64
N GLY A 532 -29.32 9.75 10.54
CA GLY A 532 -29.77 10.12 11.89
C GLY A 532 -29.72 8.98 12.92
N SER A 533 -29.36 7.75 12.52
CA SER A 533 -29.20 6.62 13.45
C SER A 533 -27.96 6.80 14.32
N VAL A 534 -28.03 6.32 15.56
CA VAL A 534 -26.96 6.46 16.55
C VAL A 534 -26.50 5.09 17.04
N ILE A 535 -25.21 4.83 16.87
CA ILE A 535 -24.53 3.73 17.55
C ILE A 535 -24.03 4.26 18.88
N LYS A 536 -24.63 3.76 19.97
CA LYS A 536 -24.38 4.27 21.32
C LYS A 536 -22.94 4.04 21.76
N ALA A 537 -22.37 5.06 22.39
CA ALA A 537 -21.10 4.97 23.09
C ALA A 537 -21.26 4.07 24.32
N ARG A 538 -20.25 3.23 24.59
CA ARG A 538 -20.27 2.34 25.75
C ARG A 538 -19.61 3.03 26.93
N VAL A 539 -20.32 3.10 28.05
CA VAL A 539 -19.87 3.81 29.25
C VAL A 539 -20.00 2.96 30.50
N TYR A 540 -19.08 3.15 31.43
CA TYR A 540 -19.19 2.66 32.81
C TYR A 540 -19.82 3.76 33.66
N LEU A 541 -20.91 3.45 34.35
CA LEU A 541 -21.70 4.43 35.10
C LEU A 541 -21.42 4.37 36.59
N VAL A 542 -21.35 5.55 37.21
CA VAL A 542 -21.31 5.73 38.66
C VAL A 542 -22.44 6.66 39.11
N SER A 543 -22.83 6.54 40.38
CA SER A 543 -23.84 7.43 40.95
C SER A 543 -23.21 8.81 41.16
N ASN A 544 -23.97 9.85 40.83
CA ASN A 544 -23.62 11.24 41.12
C ASN A 544 -23.76 11.44 42.63
N THR A 545 -22.63 11.44 43.35
CA THR A 545 -22.59 11.83 44.75
C THR A 545 -22.33 13.33 44.81
N SER A 546 -23.31 14.12 44.38
CA SER A 546 -23.33 15.58 44.56
C SER A 546 -24.04 15.92 45.86
#